data_AF-A8UTP0-F1
#
_entry.id   AF-A8UTP0-F1
#
_cell.length_a   1.000
_cell.length_b   1.000
_cell.length_c   1.000
_cell.angle_alpha   90.00
_cell.angle_beta   90.00
_cell.angle_gamma   90.00
#
_symmetry.space_group_name_H-M   'P 1'
#
loop_
_entity.id
_entity.type
_entity.pdbx_description
1 polymer ?
#
loop_
_entity_poly.entity_id
_entity_poly.type
_entity_poly.pdbx_seq_one_letter_code
_entity_poly.pdbx_strand_id
1 'polypeptide(L)' 'MRKKKRGYVRTTVSLPKDVWEELRIESIKKKTTMGELIAKKLKELKDLRSKLNMVDP' A
#
# COMPACT_ATOMS: atom_id res chain seq x y z
N MET A 1 26.87 -1.46 -17.91
CA MET A 1 25.39 -1.44 -17.73
C MET A 1 25.04 -0.72 -16.43
N ARG A 2 24.56 0.53 -16.48
CA ARG A 2 24.10 1.28 -15.29
C ARG A 2 22.87 0.58 -14.71
N LYS A 3 22.98 -0.06 -13.55
CA LYS A 3 21.84 -0.61 -12.80
C LYS A 3 20.88 0.56 -12.51
N LYS A 4 19.72 0.62 -13.18
CA LYS A 4 18.63 1.54 -12.82
C LYS A 4 18.37 1.36 -11.32
N LYS A 5 18.74 2.33 -10.49
CA LYS A 5 18.36 2.37 -9.07
C LYS A 5 16.84 2.36 -9.05
N ARG A 6 16.25 1.21 -8.73
CA ARG A 6 14.80 1.05 -8.57
C ARG A 6 14.37 2.04 -7.47
N GLY A 7 13.51 3.01 -7.81
CA GLY A 7 13.06 4.12 -6.95
C GLY A 7 12.11 3.69 -5.83
N TYR A 8 12.50 2.69 -5.04
CA TYR A 8 11.72 2.21 -3.90
C TYR A 8 12.50 2.48 -2.62
N VAL A 9 11.81 3.09 -1.65
CA VAL A 9 12.33 3.30 -0.30
C VAL A 9 11.84 2.14 0.56
N ARG A 10 12.76 1.45 1.23
CA ARG A 10 12.39 0.46 2.25
C ARG A 10 11.96 1.22 3.49
N THR A 11 10.77 0.88 4.00
CA THR A 11 10.26 1.44 5.23
C THR A 11 9.72 0.33 6.11
N THR A 12 9.78 0.56 7.42
CA THR A 12 9.16 -0.30 8.43
C THR A 12 7.95 0.42 8.97
N VAL A 13 6.80 -0.26 9.03
CA VAL A 13 5.56 0.28 9.59
C VAL A 13 5.07 -0.63 10.70
N SER A 14 4.62 -0.03 11.80
CA SER A 14 3.90 -0.75 12.86
C SER A 14 2.42 -0.71 12.53
N LEU A 15 1.78 -1.88 12.47
CA LEU A 15 0.36 -2.03 12.21
C LEU A 15 -0.31 -2.68 13.43
N PRO A 16 -1.58 -2.36 13.70
CA PRO A 16 -2.43 -3.19 14.56
C PRO A 16 -2.42 -4.64 14.08
N LYS A 17 -2.47 -5.59 15.02
CA LYS A 17 -2.28 -7.02 14.75
C LYS A 17 -3.34 -7.57 13.79
N ASP A 18 -4.60 -7.23 14.05
CA ASP A 18 -5.76 -7.52 13.22
C ASP A 18 -5.59 -7.03 11.78
N VAL A 19 -5.20 -5.75 11.61
CA VAL A 19 -4.97 -5.16 10.29
C VAL A 19 -3.83 -5.87 9.55
N TRP A 20 -2.75 -6.22 10.25
CA TRP A 20 -1.65 -6.96 9.66
C TRP A 20 -2.09 -8.36 9.19
N GLU A 21 -2.86 -9.09 10.02
CA GLU A 21 -3.36 -10.42 9.69
C GLU A 21 -4.27 -10.40 8.46
N GLU A 22 -5.20 -9.45 8.39
CA GLU A 22 -6.09 -9.28 7.25
C GLU A 22 -5.31 -8.98 5.96
N LEU A 23 -4.37 -8.03 6.01
CA LEU A 23 -3.51 -7.70 4.87
C LEU A 23 -2.66 -8.90 4.44
N ARG A 24 -2.19 -9.71 5.40
CA ARG A 24 -1.40 -10.90 5.11
C ARG A 24 -2.23 -11.93 4.38
N ILE A 25 -3.43 -12.26 4.88
CA ILE A 25 -4.37 -13.21 4.24
C ILE A 25 -4.72 -12.73 2.83
N GLU A 26 -5.05 -11.46 2.66
CA GLU A 26 -5.42 -10.89 1.37
C GLU A 26 -4.24 -10.93 0.37
N SER A 27 -3.01 -10.65 0.82
CA SER A 27 -1.81 -10.71 -0.01
C SER A 27 -1.56 -12.11 -0.59
N ILE A 28 -1.78 -13.14 0.22
CA ILE A 28 -1.67 -14.55 -0.18
C ILE A 28 -2.76 -14.88 -1.21
N LYS A 29 -4.02 -14.55 -0.91
CA LYS A 29 -5.17 -14.80 -1.80
C LYS A 29 -4.98 -14.14 -3.17
N LYS A 30 -4.43 -12.93 -3.21
CA LYS A 30 -4.19 -12.16 -4.44
C LYS A 30 -2.85 -12.43 -5.12
N LYS A 31 -2.02 -13.32 -4.56
CA LYS A 31 -0.67 -13.65 -5.07
C LYS A 31 0.19 -12.40 -5.31
N THR A 32 0.12 -11.42 -4.40
CA THR A 32 0.87 -10.16 -4.46
C THR A 32 1.64 -9.94 -3.16
N THR A 33 2.63 -9.07 -3.16
CA THR A 33 3.34 -8.73 -1.93
C THR A 33 2.50 -7.83 -1.04
N MET A 34 2.73 -7.87 0.27
CA MET A 34 2.07 -6.93 1.19
C MET A 34 2.36 -5.46 0.82
N GLY A 35 3.59 -5.16 0.37
CA GLY A 35 3.96 -3.80 -0.03
C GLY A 35 3.16 -3.30 -1.23
N GLU A 36 2.97 -4.14 -2.25
CA GLU A 36 2.12 -3.82 -3.41
C GLU A 36 0.65 -3.67 -3.01
N LEU A 37 0.15 -4.54 -2.14
CA LEU A 37 -1.22 -4.46 -1.63
C LEU A 37 -1.48 -3.16 -0.87
N ILE A 38 -0.57 -2.80 0.05
CA ILE A 38 -0.63 -1.55 0.81
C ILE A 38 -0.59 -0.35 -0.14
N ALA A 39 0.36 -0.32 -1.08
CA ALA A 39 0.47 0.77 -2.05
C ALA A 39 -0.80 0.92 -2.90
N LYS A 40 -1.41 -0.20 -3.32
CA LYS A 40 -2.65 -0.19 -4.10
C LYS A 40 -3.82 0.40 -3.29
N LYS A 41 -4.03 -0.08 -2.06
CA LYS A 41 -5.09 0.44 -1.18
C LYS A 41 -4.90 1.91 -0.85
N LEU A 42 -3.67 2.36 -0.60
CA LEU A 42 -3.37 3.78 -0.37
C LEU A 42 -3.71 4.65 -1.59
N LYS A 43 -3.42 4.16 -2.80
CA LYS A 43 -3.80 4.85 -4.04
C LYS A 43 -5.32 4.91 -4.19
N GLU A 44 -6.03 3.81 -3.98
CA GLU A 44 -7.49 3.76 -4.04
C GLU A 44 -8.13 4.74 -3.04
N LEU A 45 -7.61 4.82 -1.82
CA LEU A 45 -8.05 5.80 -0.82
C LEU A 45 -7.81 7.24 -1.28
N LYS A 46 -6.65 7.53 -1.87
CA LYS A 46 -6.35 8.87 -2.42
C LYS A 46 -7.30 9.23 -3.57
N ASP A 47 -7.55 8.29 -4.48
CA ASP A 47 -8.44 8.50 -5.62
C ASP A 47 -9.89 8.70 -5.16
N LEU A 48 -10.35 7.95 -4.15
CA LEU A 48 -11.66 8.13 -3.53
C LEU A 48 -11.78 9.50 -2.85
N ARG A 49 -10.79 9.90 -2.04
CA ARG A 49 -10.75 11.24 -1.42
C ARG A 49 -10.81 12.34 -2.47
N SER A 50 -10.03 12.21 -3.55
CA SER A 50 -10.01 13.18 -4.64
C SER A 50 -11.36 13.29 -5.36
N LYS A 51 -12.07 12.17 -5.56
CA LYS A 51 -13.39 12.16 -6.20
C LYS A 51 -14.48 12.75 -5.31
N LEU A 52 -14.32 12.67 -3.99
CA LEU A 52 -15.28 13.18 -3.01
C LEU A 52 -15.12 14.70 -2.75
N ASN A 53 -14.22 15.40 -3.45
CA ASN A 53 -13.85 16.80 -3.17
C ASN A 53 -13.46 17.07 -1.69
N MET A 54 -13.13 16.03 -0.93
CA MET A 54 -12.60 16.16 0.42
C MET A 54 -11.09 16.40 0.29
N VAL A 55 -10.74 17.63 -0.06
CA VAL A 55 -9.42 18.17 0.21
C VAL A 55 -9.35 18.28 1.73
N ASP A 56 -8.51 17.46 2.38
CA ASP A 56 -8.17 17.70 3.78
C ASP A 56 -7.68 19.16 3.89
N PRO A 57 -8.19 19.96 4.84
CA PRO A 57 -7.76 21.35 5.03
C PRO A 57 -6.25 21.48 5.31
#